data_AF-A0AAD1I1T4-F1
#
_entry.id   AF-A0AAD1I1T4-F1
#
_cell.length_a   1.000
_cell.length_b   1.000
_cell.length_c   1.000
_cell.angle_alpha   90.00
_cell.angle_beta   90.00
_cell.angle_gamma   90.00
#
_symmetry.space_group_name_H-M   'P 1'
#
loop_
_entity.id
_entity.type
_entity.pdbx_description
1 polymer ?
#
loop_
_entity_poly.entity_id
_entity_poly.type
_entity_poly.pdbx_seq_one_letter_code
_entity_poly.pdbx_strand_id
1 'polypeptide(L)'
;MNRGLTVSDPGARGQCGPYSRAGWLLGLVAAGLCLAGIWAPVGVADVEWDKKMAFLIQVTARPGYNFPNSEAALAYGEALCEKIASGRPYPVMIGEVQNDFNTTDDYQASYLIDRAANELCPEQIWQLRRSAAHYRPAPAGP
;
A
#
# COMPACT_ATOMS: atom_id res chain seq x y z
N MET A 1 8.76 -40.95 -33.62
CA MET A 1 7.32 -40.66 -33.81
C MET A 1 7.06 -39.27 -33.22
N ASN A 2 6.88 -38.24 -34.05
CA ASN A 2 5.57 -37.61 -34.42
C ASN A 2 4.84 -37.00 -33.22
N ARG A 3 4.22 -35.81 -33.23
CA ARG A 3 3.90 -34.69 -34.16
C ARG A 3 3.31 -33.63 -33.19
N GLY A 4 3.59 -32.32 -33.28
CA GLY A 4 2.80 -31.36 -34.07
C GLY A 4 1.96 -30.40 -33.19
N LEU A 5 2.23 -29.08 -33.32
CA LEU A 5 1.30 -27.93 -33.49
C LEU A 5 0.06 -27.82 -32.56
N THR A 6 -0.31 -26.70 -31.94
CA THR A 6 -0.66 -25.39 -32.52
C THR A 6 -0.87 -24.33 -31.41
N VAL A 7 -0.49 -23.08 -31.64
CA VAL A 7 -1.37 -21.91 -31.38
C VAL A 7 -1.21 -20.98 -32.58
N SER A 8 -2.36 -20.68 -33.19
CA SER A 8 -2.54 -19.92 -34.41
C SER A 8 -2.33 -18.42 -34.22
N ASP A 9 -1.73 -17.81 -35.24
CA ASP A 9 -1.67 -16.38 -35.57
C ASP A 9 -3.08 -15.77 -35.71
N PRO A 10 -3.25 -14.44 -35.53
CA PRO A 10 -3.40 -13.65 -36.75
C PRO A 10 -2.81 -12.24 -36.67
N GLY A 11 -1.88 -11.96 -37.59
CA GLY A 11 -2.04 -10.92 -38.58
C GLY A 11 -1.66 -9.50 -38.15
N ALA A 12 -0.61 -8.96 -38.74
CA ALA A 12 -0.76 -8.23 -40.01
C ALA A 12 0.46 -7.32 -40.27
N ARG A 13 0.85 -7.30 -41.55
CA ARG A 13 1.60 -6.26 -42.28
C ARG A 13 3.12 -6.27 -42.16
N GLY A 14 3.72 -6.90 -43.17
CA GLY A 14 4.35 -6.09 -44.20
C GLY A 14 5.87 -5.97 -44.11
N GLN A 15 6.56 -6.96 -44.66
CA GLN A 15 7.89 -6.78 -45.21
C GLN A 15 7.80 -5.80 -46.40
N CYS A 16 8.63 -4.75 -46.42
CA CYS A 16 8.93 -3.98 -47.62
C CYS A 16 10.36 -3.43 -47.56
N GLY A 17 11.24 -4.04 -48.38
CA GLY A 17 12.22 -3.31 -49.20
C GLY A 17 13.57 -2.91 -48.57
N PRO A 18 14.70 -3.17 -49.26
CA PRO A 18 16.02 -2.74 -48.83
C PRO A 18 16.16 -1.23 -49.07
N TYR A 19 16.11 -0.43 -48.00
CA TYR A 19 16.28 1.01 -48.13
C TYR A 19 17.75 1.36 -48.36
N SER A 20 18.00 1.70 -49.63
CA SER A 20 19.18 2.28 -50.21
C SER A 20 19.80 3.38 -49.32
N ARG A 21 21.14 3.40 -49.29
CA ARG A 21 22.04 4.17 -48.42
C ARG A 21 21.90 5.71 -48.45
N ALA A 22 20.91 6.26 -49.15
CA ALA A 22 20.81 7.68 -49.48
C ALA A 22 19.76 8.47 -48.65
N GLY A 23 19.18 7.89 -47.60
CA GLY A 23 18.16 8.53 -46.75
C GLY A 23 18.66 9.11 -45.43
N TRP A 24 19.97 9.15 -45.18
CA TRP A 24 20.50 9.47 -43.84
C TRP A 24 20.60 10.96 -43.51
N LEU A 25 20.46 11.86 -44.49
CA LEU A 25 20.73 13.29 -44.27
C LEU A 25 19.48 14.14 -43.98
N LEU A 26 18.28 13.58 -44.04
CA LEU A 26 17.01 14.30 -43.78
C LEU A 26 16.26 13.83 -42.53
N GLY A 27 16.82 12.91 -41.74
CA GLY A 27 16.22 12.43 -40.49
C GLY A 27 16.60 13.24 -39.24
N LEU A 28 17.53 14.19 -39.33
CA LEU A 28 18.14 14.82 -38.15
C LEU A 28 17.35 16.00 -37.54
N VAL A 29 16.36 16.57 -38.24
CA VAL A 29 15.66 17.76 -37.73
C VAL A 29 14.39 17.42 -36.94
N ALA A 30 13.80 16.24 -37.11
CA ALA A 30 12.61 15.84 -36.34
C ALA A 30 12.93 15.14 -35.00
N ALA A 31 14.19 14.73 -34.77
CA ALA A 31 14.59 14.02 -33.54
C ALA A 31 14.99 14.95 -32.38
N GLY A 32 15.11 16.27 -32.62
CA GLY A 32 15.57 17.23 -31.61
C GLY A 32 14.52 17.63 -30.57
N LEU A 33 13.22 17.53 -30.88
CA LEU A 33 12.15 18.01 -30.00
C LEU A 33 11.64 16.97 -28.98
N CYS A 34 11.99 15.69 -29.09
CA CYS A 34 11.56 14.67 -28.12
C CYS A 34 12.45 14.57 -26.88
N LEU A 35 13.60 15.26 -26.84
CA LEU A 35 14.57 15.16 -25.72
C LEU A 35 14.40 16.26 -24.65
N ALA A 36 13.53 17.24 -24.86
CA ALA A 36 13.34 18.36 -23.92
C ALA A 36 12.36 18.05 -22.75
N GLY A 37 11.71 16.87 -22.73
CA GLY A 37 10.73 16.49 -21.70
C GLY A 37 11.29 15.70 -20.51
N ILE A 38 12.59 15.40 -20.46
CA ILE A 38 13.15 14.43 -19.51
C ILE A 38 13.42 15.02 -18.11
N TRP A 39 13.36 16.34 -17.95
CA TRP A 39 13.60 17.02 -16.67
C TRP A 39 12.31 17.61 -16.08
N ALA A 40 11.25 16.80 -15.97
CA ALA A 40 10.21 17.13 -15.02
C ALA A 40 10.75 16.79 -13.61
N PRO A 41 10.80 17.74 -12.66
CA PRO A 41 11.10 17.40 -11.28
C PRO A 41 10.02 16.43 -10.81
N VAL A 42 10.42 15.20 -10.52
CA VAL A 42 9.57 14.25 -9.79
C VAL A 42 9.31 14.91 -8.45
N GLY A 43 8.08 15.36 -8.20
CA GLY A 43 7.69 15.88 -6.91
C GLY A 43 8.00 14.84 -5.85
N VAL A 44 8.79 15.19 -4.84
CA VAL A 44 8.87 14.40 -3.61
C VAL A 44 7.49 14.50 -2.96
N ALA A 45 6.70 13.44 -3.10
CA ALA A 45 5.47 13.31 -2.33
C ALA A 45 5.83 13.36 -0.83
N ASP A 46 5.02 14.08 -0.05
CA ASP A 46 5.16 14.06 1.39
C ASP A 46 4.68 12.69 1.90
N VAL A 47 5.63 11.78 2.02
CA VAL A 47 5.42 10.39 2.45
C VAL A 47 4.69 10.32 3.80
N GLU A 48 4.73 11.37 4.62
CA GLU A 48 4.04 11.41 5.90
C GLU A 48 2.53 11.62 5.71
N TRP A 49 2.13 12.56 4.86
CA TRP A 49 0.72 12.79 4.56
C TRP A 49 0.08 11.59 3.85
N ASP A 50 0.82 10.93 2.96
CA ASP A 50 0.33 9.75 2.26
C ASP A 50 -0.02 8.61 3.23
N LYS A 51 0.84 8.35 4.22
CA LYS A 51 0.60 7.37 5.29
C LYS A 51 -0.64 7.72 6.13
N LYS A 52 -0.75 8.99 6.53
CA LYS A 52 -1.88 9.48 7.34
C LYS A 52 -3.21 9.32 6.60
N MET A 53 -3.23 9.65 5.31
CA MET A 53 -4.42 9.49 4.47
C MET A 53 -4.76 8.01 4.24
N ALA A 54 -3.74 7.18 3.98
CA ALA A 54 -3.93 5.74 3.85
C ALA A 54 -4.52 5.12 5.12
N PHE A 55 -4.08 5.53 6.31
CA PHE A 55 -4.68 5.12 7.57
C PHE A 55 -6.13 5.61 7.68
N LEU A 56 -6.37 6.92 7.50
CA LEU A 56 -7.68 7.55 7.66
C LEU A 56 -8.74 6.93 6.75
N ILE A 57 -8.43 6.68 5.48
CA ILE A 57 -9.37 6.06 4.54
C ILE A 57 -9.85 4.70 5.06
N GLN A 58 -8.96 3.92 5.67
CA GLN A 58 -9.32 2.58 6.13
C GLN A 58 -10.08 2.55 7.45
N VAL A 59 -9.85 3.52 8.34
CA VAL A 59 -10.48 3.52 9.68
C VAL A 59 -11.72 4.39 9.75
N THR A 60 -11.84 5.41 8.90
CA THR A 60 -13.03 6.29 8.88
C THR A 60 -14.13 5.79 7.96
N ALA A 61 -13.78 5.07 6.88
CA ALA A 61 -14.79 4.44 6.01
C ALA A 61 -15.38 3.16 6.63
N ARG A 62 -14.74 2.59 7.66
CA ARG A 62 -15.22 1.40 8.36
C ARG A 62 -16.13 1.80 9.53
N PRO A 63 -17.36 1.25 9.61
CA PRO A 63 -18.23 1.48 10.77
C PRO A 63 -17.63 0.86 12.04
N GLY A 64 -17.85 1.52 13.19
CA GLY A 64 -17.53 0.97 14.51
C GLY A 64 -16.56 1.82 15.36
N TYR A 65 -15.64 2.56 14.76
CA TYR A 65 -14.69 3.37 15.53
C TYR A 65 -15.23 4.75 15.94
N ASN A 66 -16.10 5.35 15.11
CA ASN A 66 -16.80 6.62 15.41
C ASN A 66 -15.87 7.73 15.95
N PHE A 67 -14.67 7.87 15.39
CA PHE A 67 -13.76 8.95 15.77
C PHE A 67 -14.44 10.31 15.57
N PRO A 68 -14.24 11.28 16.48
CA PRO A 68 -14.91 12.58 16.39
C PRO A 68 -14.42 13.43 15.21
N ASN A 69 -13.18 13.23 14.75
CA ASN A 69 -12.58 13.86 13.58
C ASN A 69 -11.31 13.10 13.12
N SER A 70 -10.70 13.53 12.02
CA SER A 70 -9.46 12.97 11.46
C SER A 70 -8.29 13.07 12.43
N GLU A 71 -8.17 14.18 13.14
CA GLU A 71 -7.05 14.44 14.05
C GLU A 71 -7.07 13.46 15.23
N ALA A 72 -8.25 13.16 15.77
CA ALA A 72 -8.44 12.18 16.83
C ALA A 72 -8.13 10.75 16.36
N ALA A 73 -8.52 10.40 15.13
CA ALA A 73 -8.18 9.10 14.55
C ALA A 73 -6.66 8.94 14.39
N LEU A 74 -5.98 9.98 13.86
CA LEU A 74 -4.53 9.99 13.71
C LEU A 74 -3.82 9.91 15.07
N ALA A 75 -4.25 10.72 16.05
CA ALA A 75 -3.70 10.69 17.39
C ALA A 75 -3.84 9.30 18.03
N TYR A 76 -4.97 8.61 17.83
CA TYR A 76 -5.15 7.25 18.30
C TYR A 76 -4.20 6.26 17.61
N GLY A 77 -4.03 6.38 16.29
CA GLY A 77 -3.08 5.57 15.52
C GLY A 77 -1.62 5.79 15.94
N GLU A 78 -1.21 7.04 16.16
CA GLU A 78 0.13 7.40 16.65
C GLU A 78 0.35 6.86 18.07
N ALA A 79 -0.65 6.93 18.96
CA ALA A 79 -0.58 6.34 20.30
C ALA A 79 -0.45 4.80 20.25
N LEU A 80 -1.10 4.13 19.29
CA LEU A 80 -0.87 2.69 19.06
C LEU A 80 0.57 2.42 18.64
N CYS A 81 1.15 3.25 17.77
CA CYS A 81 2.56 3.13 17.41
C CYS A 81 3.47 3.27 18.66
N GLU A 82 3.25 4.24 19.54
CA GLU A 82 4.02 4.34 20.79
C GLU A 82 3.91 3.07 21.67
N LYS A 83 2.71 2.47 21.75
CA LYS A 83 2.50 1.20 22.45
C LYS A 83 3.29 0.06 21.80
N ILE A 84 3.33 -0.02 20.47
CA ILE A 84 4.11 -1.03 19.76
C ILE A 84 5.61 -0.81 20.01
N ALA A 85 6.11 0.42 19.85
CA ALA A 85 7.52 0.78 20.07
C ALA A 85 7.99 0.45 21.50
N SER A 86 7.14 0.67 22.50
CA SER A 86 7.43 0.31 23.90
C SER A 86 7.37 -1.20 24.18
N GLY A 87 6.99 -2.00 23.18
CA GLY A 87 6.90 -3.44 23.28
C GLY A 87 5.71 -3.94 24.09
N ARG A 88 4.64 -3.16 24.13
CA ARG A 88 3.39 -3.55 24.79
C ARG A 88 2.87 -4.88 24.22
N PRO A 89 2.47 -5.84 25.07
CA PRO A 89 1.99 -7.13 24.59
C PRO A 89 0.74 -6.98 23.72
N TYR A 90 0.70 -7.67 22.58
CA TYR A 90 -0.43 -7.61 21.64
C TYR A 90 -1.80 -7.93 22.26
N PRO A 91 -1.95 -8.98 23.11
CA PRO A 91 -3.25 -9.26 23.75
C PRO A 91 -3.74 -8.11 24.63
N VAL A 92 -2.83 -7.34 25.22
CA VAL A 92 -3.19 -6.19 26.06
C VAL A 92 -3.67 -5.03 25.18
N MET A 93 -3.00 -4.78 24.05
CA MET A 93 -3.45 -3.76 23.09
C MET A 93 -4.82 -4.08 22.51
N ILE A 94 -5.10 -5.36 22.22
CA ILE A 94 -6.43 -5.81 21.81
C ILE A 94 -7.49 -5.42 22.85
N GLY A 95 -7.27 -5.79 24.12
CA GLY A 95 -8.23 -5.49 25.19
C GLY A 95 -8.45 -4.00 25.41
N GLU A 96 -7.40 -3.19 25.26
CA GLU A 96 -7.53 -1.73 25.32
C GLU A 96 -8.37 -1.19 24.18
N VAL A 97 -8.11 -1.60 22.94
CA VAL A 97 -8.90 -1.16 21.78
C VAL A 97 -10.35 -1.61 21.90
N GLN A 98 -10.60 -2.84 22.35
CA GLN A 98 -11.94 -3.36 22.62
C GLN A 98 -12.69 -2.51 23.66
N ASN A 99 -11.99 -2.14 24.74
CA ASN A 99 -12.56 -1.27 25.77
C ASN A 99 -12.84 0.13 25.24
N ASP A 100 -11.90 0.74 24.51
CA ASP A 100 -12.00 2.11 24.01
C ASP A 100 -13.14 2.29 23.01
N PHE A 101 -13.43 1.25 22.21
CA PHE A 101 -14.54 1.26 21.24
C PHE A 101 -15.79 0.51 21.71
N ASN A 102 -15.82 0.06 22.97
CA ASN A 102 -16.93 -0.71 23.54
C ASN A 102 -17.37 -1.87 22.63
N THR A 103 -16.41 -2.68 22.19
CA THR A 103 -16.61 -3.80 21.26
C THR A 103 -15.99 -5.08 21.82
N THR A 104 -16.57 -6.23 21.49
CA THR A 104 -15.99 -7.56 21.76
C THR A 104 -15.42 -8.19 20.49
N ASP A 105 -15.49 -7.49 19.35
CA ASP A 105 -14.97 -7.97 18.08
C ASP A 105 -13.45 -7.86 18.03
N ASP A 106 -12.79 -9.01 18.13
CA ASP A 106 -11.33 -9.10 18.00
C ASP A 106 -10.83 -8.70 16.62
N TYR A 107 -11.62 -8.94 15.57
CA TYR A 107 -11.25 -8.53 14.22
C TYR A 107 -11.24 -7.01 14.07
N GLN A 108 -12.20 -6.32 14.69
CA GLN A 108 -12.18 -4.87 14.76
C GLN A 108 -10.92 -4.38 15.48
N ALA A 109 -10.62 -4.90 16.67
CA ALA A 109 -9.46 -4.45 17.43
C ALA A 109 -8.13 -4.71 16.70
N SER A 110 -7.92 -5.93 16.20
CA SER A 110 -6.72 -6.32 15.45
C SER A 110 -6.55 -5.51 14.17
N TYR A 111 -7.61 -5.26 13.42
CA TYR A 111 -7.55 -4.47 12.19
C TYR A 111 -7.04 -3.04 12.44
N LEU A 112 -7.49 -2.39 13.52
CA LEU A 112 -7.03 -1.03 13.83
C LEU A 112 -5.54 -1.00 14.18
N ILE A 113 -5.09 -1.96 14.99
CA ILE A 113 -3.67 -2.12 15.37
C ILE A 113 -2.81 -2.37 14.13
N ASP A 114 -3.22 -3.31 13.29
CA ASP A 114 -2.51 -3.65 12.05
C ASP A 114 -2.49 -2.47 11.08
N ARG A 115 -3.57 -1.68 11.00
CA ARG A 115 -3.59 -0.52 10.11
C ARG A 115 -2.69 0.61 10.61
N ALA A 116 -2.62 0.84 11.92
CA ALA A 116 -1.67 1.78 12.50
C ALA A 116 -0.23 1.36 12.20
N ALA A 117 0.11 0.09 12.42
CA ALA A 117 1.47 -0.41 12.20
C ALA A 117 1.90 -0.41 10.73
N ASN A 118 1.02 -0.78 9.80
CA ASN A 118 1.37 -0.87 8.39
C ASN A 118 1.54 0.49 7.73
N GLU A 119 0.75 1.49 8.12
CA GLU A 119 0.82 2.82 7.48
C GLU A 119 1.65 3.81 8.28
N LEU A 120 1.38 3.95 9.58
CA LEU A 120 1.95 5.05 10.38
C LEU A 120 3.36 4.72 10.88
N CYS A 121 3.59 3.49 11.34
CA CYS A 121 4.85 3.07 11.94
C CYS A 121 5.43 1.75 11.35
N PRO A 122 5.74 1.71 10.04
CA PRO A 122 6.24 0.51 9.36
C PRO A 122 7.55 -0.02 9.94
N GLU A 123 8.36 0.83 10.57
CA GLU A 123 9.59 0.45 11.28
C GLU A 123 9.34 -0.47 12.49
N GLN A 124 8.11 -0.52 12.99
CA GLN A 124 7.72 -1.25 14.19
C GLN A 124 6.97 -2.56 13.88
N ILE A 125 6.72 -2.87 12.60
CA ILE A 125 6.00 -4.09 12.19
C ILE A 125 6.63 -5.35 12.78
N TRP A 126 7.95 -5.42 12.84
CA TRP A 126 8.64 -6.58 13.46
C TRP A 126 8.34 -6.71 14.96
N GLN A 127 8.25 -5.59 15.67
CA GLN A 127 7.91 -5.57 17.08
C GLN A 127 6.48 -6.02 17.31
N LEU A 128 5.54 -5.54 16.49
CA LEU A 128 4.15 -5.98 16.53
C LEU A 128 4.02 -7.50 16.27
N ARG A 129 4.65 -8.00 15.21
CA ARG A 129 4.62 -9.45 14.87
C ARG A 129 5.19 -10.31 15.99
N ARG A 130 6.26 -9.84 16.63
CA ARG A 130 6.85 -10.52 17.78
C ARG A 130 5.92 -10.52 18.99
N SER A 131 5.26 -9.41 19.29
CA SER A 131 4.35 -9.32 20.44
C SER A 131 3.01 -10.06 20.21
N ALA A 132 2.62 -10.25 18.95
CA ALA A 132 1.47 -11.04 18.53
C ALA A 132 1.77 -12.54 18.40
N ALA A 133 3.02 -12.97 18.65
CA ALA A 133 3.37 -14.39 18.56
C ALA A 133 2.48 -15.22 19.49
N HIS A 134 1.86 -16.26 18.93
CA HIS A 134 0.92 -17.15 19.63
C HIS A 134 -0.39 -16.50 20.07
N TYR A 135 -0.66 -15.26 19.67
CA TYR A 135 -1.98 -14.67 19.87
C TYR A 135 -3.04 -15.52 19.17
N ARG A 136 -4.13 -15.81 19.90
CA ARG A 136 -5.30 -16.51 19.38
C ARG A 136 -6.51 -15.60 19.59
N PRO A 137 -7.14 -15.15 18.50
CA PRO A 137 -8.40 -14.42 18.57
C PRO A 137 -9.41 -15.14 19.45
N ALA A 138 -10.17 -14.36 20.21
CA ALA A 138 -11.38 -14.89 20.81
C ALA A 138 -12.32 -15.35 19.67
N PRO A 139 -13.04 -16.48 19.84
CA PRO A 139 -14.08 -16.82 18.89
C PRO A 139 -15.08 -15.66 18.80
N ALA A 140 -15.49 -15.31 17.57
CA ALA A 140 -16.48 -14.27 17.37
C ALA A 140 -17.72 -14.57 18.23
N GLY A 141 -18.10 -13.63 19.09
CA GLY A 141 -19.31 -13.74 19.89
C GLY A 141 -20.56 -13.79 19.01
N PRO A 142 -21.68 -14.36 19.50
CA PRO A 142 -22.95 -14.39 18.78
C PRO A 142 -23.53 -12.98 18.54
#